data_AF-A0A923Z490-F1
#
_entry.id   AF-A0A923Z490-F1
#
_cell.length_a   1.000
_cell.length_b   1.000
_cell.length_c   1.000
_cell.angle_alpha   90.00
_cell.angle_beta   90.00
_cell.angle_gamma   90.00
#
_symmetry.space_group_name_H-M   'P 1'
#
loop_
_entity.id
_entity.type
_entity.pdbx_description
1 polymer ?
#
loop_
_entity_poly.entity_id
_entity_poly.type
_entity_poly.pdbx_seq_one_letter_code
_entity_poly.pdbx_strand_id
1 'polypeptide(L)'
;LVGLVVASIANIFLHSGALDLIVSVIGVFIFAGLTVYDTQKIRQMYDVVAGTDMAGKSIVMGALTLYLDFINLFLFMLRFMGGGRSN
;
A
#
# COMPACT_ATOMS: atom_id res chain seq x y z
N LEU A 1 3.42 3.47 -5.97
CA LEU A 1 2.87 4.60 -6.79
C LEU A 1 1.38 4.43 -7.08
N VAL A 2 0.95 3.23 -7.52
CA VAL A 2 -0.46 2.87 -7.74
C VAL A 2 -1.35 3.25 -6.55
N GLY A 3 -0.85 3.03 -5.33
CA GLY A 3 -1.59 3.34 -4.12
C GLY A 3 -1.97 4.81 -3.92
N LEU A 4 -1.06 5.74 -4.22
CA LEU A 4 -1.32 7.19 -4.10
C LEU A 4 -2.39 7.64 -5.12
N VAL A 5 -2.39 7.03 -6.31
CA VAL A 5 -3.37 7.29 -7.37
C VAL A 5 -4.75 6.72 -7.00
N VAL A 6 -4.79 5.53 -6.43
CA VAL A 6 -6.06 4.93 -5.97
C VAL A 6 -6.64 5.72 -4.80
N ALA A 7 -5.80 6.18 -3.86
CA ALA A 7 -6.23 7.00 -2.73
C ALA A 7 -6.79 8.37 -3.16
N SER A 8 -6.16 9.03 -4.14
CA SER A 8 -6.63 10.31 -4.66
C SER A 8 -7.95 10.20 -5.42
N ILE A 9 -8.13 9.13 -6.21
CA ILE A 9 -9.38 8.85 -6.93
C ILE A 9 -10.50 8.48 -5.94
N ALA A 10 -10.22 7.61 -4.97
CA ALA A 10 -11.19 7.21 -3.94
C ALA A 10 -11.72 8.42 -3.17
N ASN A 11 -10.86 9.39 -2.81
CA ASN A 11 -11.26 10.60 -2.07
C ASN A 11 -12.37 11.43 -2.76
N ILE A 12 -12.50 11.36 -4.08
CA ILE A 12 -13.49 12.13 -4.85
C ILE A 12 -14.91 11.55 -4.71
N PHE A 13 -15.03 10.23 -4.48
CA PHE A 13 -16.31 9.51 -4.46
C PHE A 13 -16.92 9.36 -3.04
N LEU A 14 -16.19 9.78 -2.01
CA LEU A 14 -16.51 9.52 -0.61
C LEU A 14 -17.35 10.65 -0.01
N HIS A 15 -18.60 10.74 -0.47
CA HIS A 15 -19.62 11.68 0.04
C HIS A 15 -20.63 11.03 1.01
N SER A 16 -20.46 9.75 1.38
CA SER A 16 -21.31 9.08 2.39
C SER A 16 -20.53 8.08 3.25
N GLY A 17 -20.89 7.96 4.54
CA GLY A 17 -20.19 7.09 5.50
C GLY A 17 -20.27 5.58 5.18
N ALA A 18 -21.36 5.11 4.58
CA ALA A 18 -21.50 3.71 4.18
C ALA A 18 -20.60 3.34 2.97
N LEU A 19 -20.49 4.24 1.98
CA LEU A 19 -19.54 4.07 0.87
C LEU A 19 -18.10 4.16 1.35
N ASP A 20 -17.82 4.97 2.39
CA ASP A 20 -16.50 5.09 3.00
C ASP A 20 -15.98 3.78 3.60
N LEU A 21 -16.86 3.04 4.28
CA LEU A 21 -16.52 1.73 4.82
C LEU A 21 -16.24 0.70 3.72
N ILE A 22 -17.10 0.63 2.69
CA ILE A 22 -16.93 -0.32 1.58
C ILE A 22 -15.63 -0.05 0.82
N VAL A 23 -15.36 1.20 0.49
CA VAL A 23 -14.14 1.62 -0.21
C VAL A 23 -12.91 1.38 0.65
N SER A 24 -12.98 1.62 1.97
CA SER A 24 -11.86 1.35 2.88
C SER A 24 -11.52 -0.14 2.94
N VAL A 25 -12.53 -1.02 3.04
CA VAL A 25 -12.32 -2.49 3.05
C VAL A 25 -11.71 -2.97 1.73
N ILE A 26 -12.26 -2.55 0.60
CA ILE A 26 -11.72 -2.89 -0.73
C ILE A 26 -10.29 -2.36 -0.87
N GLY A 27 -10.03 -1.14 -0.41
CA GLY A 27 -8.69 -0.55 -0.35
C GLY A 27 -7.70 -1.44 0.40
N VAL A 28 -8.04 -1.89 1.62
CA VAL A 28 -7.15 -2.79 2.39
C VAL A 28 -6.82 -4.06 1.61
N PHE A 29 -7.79 -4.73 1.00
CA PHE A 29 -7.55 -5.97 0.24
C PHE A 29 -6.69 -5.75 -1.00
N ILE A 30 -6.94 -4.67 -1.75
CA ILE A 30 -6.12 -4.31 -2.93
C ILE A 30 -4.70 -4.03 -2.51
N PHE A 31 -4.50 -3.19 -1.50
CA PHE A 31 -3.16 -2.84 -1.04
C PHE A 31 -2.41 -4.03 -0.46
N ALA A 32 -3.07 -4.88 0.34
CA ALA A 32 -2.47 -6.11 0.83
C ALA A 32 -2.01 -7.03 -0.32
N GLY A 33 -2.84 -7.18 -1.36
CA GLY A 33 -2.48 -7.94 -2.56
C GLY A 33 -1.29 -7.33 -3.32
N LEU A 34 -1.28 -6.00 -3.48
CA LEU A 34 -0.17 -5.27 -4.10
C LEU A 34 1.12 -5.41 -3.28
N THR A 35 1.07 -5.33 -1.95
CA THR A 35 2.22 -5.51 -1.06
C THR A 35 2.81 -6.92 -1.19
N VAL A 36 1.98 -7.95 -1.30
CA VAL A 36 2.45 -9.33 -1.56
C VAL A 36 3.19 -9.40 -2.90
N TYR A 37 2.67 -8.76 -3.93
CA TYR A 37 3.33 -8.69 -5.24
C TYR A 37 4.66 -7.92 -5.17
N ASP A 38 4.68 -6.76 -4.53
CA ASP A 38 5.88 -5.94 -4.40
C ASP A 38 6.97 -6.65 -3.59
N THR A 39 6.60 -7.44 -2.57
CA THR A 39 7.53 -8.30 -1.83
C THR A 39 8.21 -9.32 -2.74
N GLN A 40 7.44 -9.99 -3.60
CA GLN A 40 8.00 -10.97 -4.55
C GLN A 40 8.90 -10.31 -5.59
N LYS A 41 8.48 -9.15 -6.09
CA LYS A 41 9.25 -8.37 -7.06
C LYS A 41 10.58 -7.90 -6.48
N ILE A 42 10.59 -7.38 -5.26
CA ILE A 42 11.82 -6.95 -4.57
C ILE A 42 12.77 -8.13 -4.40
N ARG A 43 12.25 -9.31 -4.03
CA ARG A 43 13.06 -10.52 -3.91
C ARG A 43 13.68 -10.92 -5.25
N GLN A 44 12.90 -10.96 -6.33
CA GLN A 44 13.43 -11.24 -7.67
C GLN A 44 14.48 -10.22 -8.11
N MET A 45 14.27 -8.94 -7.84
CA MET A 45 15.23 -7.89 -8.16
C MET A 45 16.54 -8.06 -7.37
N TYR A 46 16.46 -8.42 -6.10
CA TYR A 46 17.64 -8.71 -5.27
C TYR A 46 18.42 -9.90 -5.82
N ASP A 47 17.74 -10.99 -6.21
CA ASP A 47 18.37 -12.19 -6.75
C ASP A 47 19.20 -11.89 -8.01
N VAL A 48 18.76 -10.92 -8.84
CA VAL A 48 19.49 -10.50 -10.05
C VAL A 48 20.76 -9.70 -9.74
N VAL A 49 20.77 -8.93 -8.66
CA VAL A 49 21.92 -8.06 -8.30
C VAL A 49 22.79 -8.63 -7.17
N ALA A 50 22.46 -9.82 -6.68
CA ALA A 50 23.15 -10.48 -5.59
C ALA A 50 24.65 -10.64 -5.92
N GLY A 51 25.52 -10.31 -4.96
CA GLY A 51 26.97 -10.37 -5.14
C GLY A 51 27.59 -9.20 -5.91
N THR A 52 26.79 -8.23 -6.35
CA THR A 52 27.27 -6.98 -6.96
C THR A 52 27.21 -5.82 -5.96
N ASP A 53 27.92 -4.72 -6.27
CA ASP A 53 27.85 -3.48 -5.49
C ASP A 53 26.43 -2.87 -5.42
N MET A 54 25.53 -3.30 -6.31
CA MET A 54 24.15 -2.85 -6.36
C MET A 54 23.23 -3.57 -5.35
N ALA A 55 23.69 -4.67 -4.74
CA ALA A 55 22.90 -5.45 -3.79
C ALA A 55 22.41 -4.59 -2.61
N GLY A 56 23.31 -3.80 -1.99
CA GLY A 56 22.95 -2.92 -0.88
C GLY A 56 21.92 -1.86 -1.26
N LYS A 57 22.06 -1.25 -2.45
CA LYS A 57 21.09 -0.26 -2.95
C LYS A 57 19.72 -0.88 -3.21
N SER A 58 19.66 -2.10 -3.75
CA SER A 58 18.40 -2.80 -4.00
C SER A 58 17.63 -3.11 -2.72
N ILE A 59 18.34 -3.46 -1.63
CA ILE A 59 17.73 -3.70 -0.31
C ILE A 59 17.10 -2.41 0.22
N VAL A 60 17.82 -1.28 0.17
CA VAL A 60 17.30 0.01 0.66
C VAL A 60 16.09 0.47 -0.15
N MET A 61 16.13 0.34 -1.48
CA MET A 61 14.99 0.67 -2.34
C MET A 61 13.79 -0.24 -2.08
N GLY A 62 14.01 -1.54 -1.93
CA GLY A 62 12.96 -2.49 -1.59
C GLY A 62 12.32 -2.20 -0.23
N ALA A 63 13.14 -1.90 0.79
CA ALA A 63 12.66 -1.52 2.11
C ALA A 63 11.83 -0.23 2.07
N LEU A 64 12.25 0.78 1.29
CA LEU A 64 11.49 2.02 1.11
C LEU A 64 10.13 1.76 0.43
N THR A 65 10.09 0.92 -0.59
CA THR A 65 8.84 0.52 -1.25
C THR A 65 7.88 -0.13 -0.26
N LEU A 66 8.35 -1.14 0.48
CA LEU A 66 7.52 -1.83 1.48
C LEU A 66 7.06 -0.89 2.61
N TYR A 67 7.90 0.06 3.02
CA TYR A 67 7.53 1.08 3.99
C TYR A 67 6.37 1.95 3.50
N LEU A 68 6.41 2.40 2.24
CA LEU A 68 5.33 3.20 1.67
C LEU A 68 4.03 2.37 1.53
N ASP A 69 4.13 1.11 1.16
CA ASP A 69 2.96 0.21 1.10
C ASP A 69 2.35 -0.01 2.49
N PHE A 70 3.18 -0.20 3.50
CA PHE A 70 2.75 -0.31 4.90
C PHE A 70 2.00 0.94 5.38
N ILE A 71 2.53 2.14 5.11
CA ILE A 71 1.85 3.40 5.48
C ILE A 71 0.47 3.48 4.84
N ASN A 72 0.34 3.12 3.57
CA ASN A 72 -0.96 3.15 2.90
C ASN A 72 -1.94 2.17 3.53
N LEU A 73 -1.52 0.91 3.74
CA LEU A 73 -2.35 -0.10 4.39
C LEU A 73 -2.79 0.36 5.79
N PHE A 74 -1.87 0.94 6.56
CA PHE A 74 -2.15 1.51 7.87
C PHE A 74 -3.20 2.64 7.82
N LEU A 75 -3.09 3.57 6.88
CA LEU A 75 -4.07 4.64 6.72
C LEU A 75 -5.46 4.12 6.34
N PHE A 76 -5.55 3.10 5.47
CA PHE A 76 -6.84 2.46 5.17
C PHE A 76 -7.44 1.75 6.38
N MET A 77 -6.62 1.07 7.18
CA MET A 77 -7.09 0.47 8.44
C MET A 77 -7.58 1.53 9.42
N LEU A 78 -6.85 2.65 9.57
CA LEU A 78 -7.28 3.77 10.41
C LEU A 78 -8.61 4.36 9.93
N ARG A 79 -8.80 4.52 8.62
CA ARG A 79 -10.07 5.01 8.06
C ARG A 79 -11.22 4.04 8.29
N PHE A 80 -10.98 2.75 8.10
CA PHE A 80 -11.94 1.70 8.41
C PHE A 80 -12.35 1.71 9.89
N MET A 81 -11.38 1.84 10.81
CA MET A 81 -11.64 1.92 12.25
C MET A 81 -12.24 3.26 12.69
N GLY A 82 -11.87 4.37 12.03
CA GLY A 82 -12.28 5.74 12.36
C GLY A 82 -13.63 6.15 11.78
N GLY A 83 -14.01 5.59 10.63
CA GLY A 83 -15.31 5.82 9.98
C GLY A 83 -16.52 5.35 10.79
N GLY A 84 -16.31 4.55 11.85
CA GLY A 84 -17.34 4.22 12.83
C GLY A 84 -17.64 5.33 13.86
N ARG A 85 -16.91 6.46 13.86
CA ARG A 85 -17.03 7.52 14.87
C ARG A 85 -17.64 8.84 14.37
N SER A 86 -17.97 8.96 13.09
CA SER A 86 -18.71 10.12 12.57
C SER A 86 -20.20 9.82 12.53
N ASN A 87 -20.87 10.05 13.65
CA ASN A 87 -22.31 10.24 13.75
C ASN A 87 -22.56 11.49 14.60
#